data_AF-A0A7S0PMB6-F1
#
_entry.id   AF-A0A7S0PMB6-F1
#
_cell.length_a   1.000
_cell.length_b   1.000
_cell.length_c   1.000
_cell.angle_alpha   90.00
_cell.angle_beta   90.00
_cell.angle_gamma   90.00
#
_symmetry.space_group_name_H-M   'P 1'
#
loop_
_entity.id
_entity.type
_entity.pdbx_description
1 polymer ?
#
loop_
_entity_poly.entity_id
_entity_poly.type
_entity_poly.pdbx_seq_one_letter_code
_entity_poly.pdbx_strand_id
1 'polypeptide(L)'
;MATTTVARVDLVHETMMNRPMFEDLDIVAFVGFVLCANAAARWCASRWLNADKDSMTPTLALFSVVIAMRALIRTYADRSTPGVERQLSFLIGFLAWIASTFIVFFAPSSAVVFNYSLVADDINAALSTAAGGLITLRVKALHVGLTFAVFGGAVAGLILSAAARMVKSYTLFTQLPEWAMEYAGSAGCPHWRKFIVRTSFALPLLTLVVSAPSMVSEPLGLSAEAARDAQSAFFALSAFALFTSVQPLTQAFLDSGLITWYEIKEGSADKDRLSERERLVIGHRLDLTNHLVCKVALQCAAPALLLLACSIAMWTYGDMDASASFIPPSVIAESCACIAWFTCLYGCLAGGVAMVVIQPEAFFAR
;
A
#
# COMPACT_ATOMS: atom_id res chain seq x y z
N MET A 1 27.63 13.12 -6.11
CA MET A 1 27.93 11.91 -6.91
C MET A 1 29.19 11.28 -6.33
N ALA A 2 29.07 10.20 -5.56
CA ALA A 2 30.23 9.45 -5.09
C ALA A 2 30.60 8.43 -6.18
N THR A 3 31.67 8.71 -6.92
CA THR A 3 32.25 7.79 -7.90
C THR A 3 33.35 6.99 -7.21
N THR A 4 33.06 5.74 -6.89
CA THR A 4 34.09 4.77 -6.50
C THR A 4 34.14 3.66 -7.54
N THR A 5 35.36 3.22 -7.90
CA THR A 5 35.71 2.24 -8.93
C THR A 5 35.14 0.82 -8.75
N VAL A 6 34.22 0.62 -7.80
CA VAL A 6 33.71 -0.70 -7.39
C VAL A 6 32.22 -0.89 -7.72
N ALA A 7 31.40 0.17 -7.76
CA ALA A 7 30.04 0.12 -8.31
C ALA A 7 29.47 1.54 -8.52
N ARG A 8 28.60 1.70 -9.53
CA ARG A 8 27.90 2.95 -9.85
C ARG A 8 26.41 2.79 -9.56
N VAL A 9 25.87 3.55 -8.61
CA VAL A 9 24.42 3.70 -8.44
C VAL A 9 23.94 4.77 -9.41
N ASP A 10 23.75 4.40 -10.68
CA ASP A 10 23.12 5.30 -11.65
C ASP A 10 21.60 5.17 -11.54
N LEU A 11 20.93 6.28 -11.23
CA LEU A 11 19.47 6.40 -11.23
C LEU A 11 18.97 7.08 -12.51
N VAL A 12 19.66 6.86 -13.62
CA VAL A 12 19.27 7.40 -14.93
C VAL A 12 18.09 6.58 -15.46
N HIS A 13 17.10 7.24 -16.07
CA HIS A 13 15.90 6.56 -16.58
C HIS A 13 16.25 5.40 -17.53
N GLU A 14 17.21 5.62 -18.45
CA GLU A 14 17.72 4.60 -19.38
C GLU A 14 18.28 3.35 -18.69
N THR A 15 18.92 3.50 -17.53
CA THR A 15 19.46 2.38 -16.75
C THR A 15 18.44 1.77 -15.81
N MET A 16 17.32 2.46 -15.54
CA MET A 16 16.18 1.91 -14.79
C MET A 16 15.25 1.08 -15.68
N MET A 17 15.06 1.45 -16.95
CA MET A 17 14.21 0.69 -17.90
C MET A 17 14.63 -0.77 -18.04
N ASN A 18 15.92 -1.06 -17.89
CA ASN A 18 16.47 -2.40 -17.98
C ASN A 18 16.38 -3.20 -16.67
N ARG A 19 15.82 -2.64 -15.60
CA ARG A 19 15.73 -3.28 -14.28
C ARG A 19 14.45 -4.09 -14.13
N PRO A 20 14.47 -5.17 -13.35
CA PRO A 20 13.27 -5.95 -13.09
C PRO A 20 12.21 -5.09 -12.41
N MET A 21 10.94 -5.32 -12.75
CA MET A 21 9.78 -4.62 -12.17
C MET A 21 9.68 -3.13 -12.50
N PHE A 22 10.51 -2.58 -13.40
CA PHE A 22 10.37 -1.20 -13.86
C PHE A 22 9.04 -0.99 -14.60
N GLU A 23 8.67 -1.90 -15.50
CA GLU A 23 7.39 -1.84 -16.24
C GLU A 23 6.19 -1.81 -15.29
N ASP A 24 6.19 -2.66 -14.26
CA ASP A 24 5.12 -2.67 -13.26
C ASP A 24 5.07 -1.38 -12.43
N LEU A 25 6.23 -0.80 -12.10
CA LEU A 25 6.32 0.49 -11.43
C LEU A 25 5.80 1.64 -12.30
N ASP A 26 6.14 1.65 -13.58
CA ASP A 26 5.67 2.65 -14.53
C ASP A 26 4.16 2.54 -14.74
N ILE A 27 3.62 1.33 -14.88
CA ILE A 27 2.17 1.10 -14.95
C ILE A 27 1.46 1.59 -13.68
N VAL A 28 1.99 1.30 -12.48
CA VAL A 28 1.40 1.78 -11.21
C VAL A 28 1.40 3.30 -11.13
N ALA A 29 2.50 3.96 -11.53
CA ALA A 29 2.60 5.41 -11.55
C ALA A 29 1.65 6.03 -12.59
N PHE A 30 1.62 5.48 -13.81
CA PHE A 30 0.77 5.93 -14.90
C PHE A 30 -0.71 5.79 -14.54
N VAL A 31 -1.14 4.62 -14.07
CA VAL A 31 -2.53 4.38 -13.66
C VAL A 31 -2.93 5.28 -12.49
N GLY A 32 -2.05 5.47 -11.51
CA GLY A 32 -2.28 6.41 -10.41
C GLY A 32 -2.48 7.85 -10.90
N PHE A 33 -1.65 8.31 -11.84
CA PHE A 33 -1.80 9.64 -12.43
C PHE A 33 -3.10 9.78 -13.22
N VAL A 34 -3.42 8.81 -14.08
CA VAL A 34 -4.66 8.79 -14.87
C VAL A 34 -5.88 8.77 -13.95
N LEU A 35 -5.85 8.00 -12.87
CA LEU A 35 -6.92 7.95 -11.89
C LEU A 35 -7.13 9.30 -11.18
N CYS A 36 -6.06 9.95 -10.73
CA CYS A 36 -6.13 11.28 -10.15
C CYS A 36 -6.66 12.32 -11.16
N ALA A 37 -6.19 12.27 -12.40
CA ALA A 37 -6.63 13.19 -13.45
C ALA A 37 -8.12 13.02 -13.77
N ASN A 38 -8.61 11.78 -13.84
CA ASN A 38 -10.04 11.49 -14.04
C ASN A 38 -10.88 11.93 -12.84
N ALA A 39 -10.45 11.64 -11.61
CA ALA A 39 -11.15 12.10 -10.41
C ALA A 39 -11.22 13.64 -10.32
N ALA A 40 -10.14 14.33 -10.68
CA ALA A 40 -10.12 15.79 -10.74
C ALA A 40 -11.02 16.34 -11.86
N ALA A 41 -11.00 15.72 -13.04
CA ALA A 41 -11.88 16.08 -14.15
C ALA A 41 -13.35 15.86 -13.78
N ARG A 42 -13.67 14.75 -13.12
CA ARG A 42 -15.00 14.44 -12.58
C ARG A 42 -15.47 15.49 -11.58
N TRP A 43 -14.61 15.87 -10.64
CA TRP A 43 -14.90 16.92 -9.67
C TRP A 43 -15.17 18.28 -10.33
N CYS A 44 -14.37 18.63 -11.34
CA CYS A 44 -14.61 19.84 -12.13
C CYS A 44 -15.93 19.74 -12.92
N ALA A 45 -16.22 18.59 -13.52
CA ALA A 45 -17.43 18.40 -14.31
C ALA A 45 -18.71 18.41 -13.44
N SER A 46 -18.70 17.83 -12.24
CA SER A 46 -19.84 17.94 -11.32
C SER A 46 -20.08 19.38 -10.90
N ARG A 47 -19.00 20.10 -10.54
CA ARG A 47 -19.11 21.44 -9.95
C ARG A 47 -19.40 22.55 -10.97
N TRP A 48 -18.92 22.42 -12.20
CA TRP A 48 -18.99 23.48 -13.20
C TRP A 48 -19.89 23.15 -14.39
N LEU A 49 -20.12 21.86 -14.67
CA LEU A 49 -20.87 21.41 -15.86
C LEU A 49 -22.18 20.69 -15.50
N ASN A 50 -22.51 20.52 -14.22
CA ASN A 50 -23.67 19.76 -13.73
C ASN A 50 -23.80 18.38 -14.40
N ALA A 51 -22.65 17.74 -14.67
CA ALA A 51 -22.64 16.37 -15.16
C ALA A 51 -22.90 15.44 -13.97
N ASP A 52 -24.06 14.82 -13.91
CA ASP A 52 -24.47 14.03 -12.73
C ASP A 52 -24.04 12.56 -12.77
N LYS A 53 -23.52 12.08 -13.91
CA LYS A 53 -23.26 10.66 -14.14
C LYS A 53 -21.85 10.41 -14.65
N ASP A 54 -21.17 9.45 -14.06
CA ASP A 54 -19.85 9.01 -14.50
C ASP A 54 -19.65 7.50 -14.29
N SER A 55 -19.48 6.79 -15.40
CA SER A 55 -19.14 5.36 -15.41
C SER A 55 -17.64 5.10 -15.52
N MET A 56 -16.84 6.09 -15.92
CA MET A 56 -15.42 5.91 -16.22
C MET A 56 -14.54 5.96 -14.97
N THR A 57 -14.73 6.92 -14.06
CA THR A 57 -13.92 7.01 -12.83
C THR A 57 -14.01 5.74 -11.96
N PRO A 58 -15.20 5.18 -11.66
CA PRO A 58 -15.28 3.98 -10.82
C PRO A 58 -14.76 2.71 -11.50
N THR A 59 -14.94 2.58 -12.82
CA THR A 59 -14.35 1.45 -13.56
C THR A 59 -12.83 1.53 -13.60
N LEU A 60 -12.27 2.74 -13.76
CA LEU A 60 -10.84 2.97 -13.70
C LEU A 60 -10.28 2.76 -12.29
N ALA A 61 -11.04 3.10 -11.25
CA ALA A 61 -10.68 2.79 -9.86
C ALA A 61 -10.62 1.27 -9.62
N LEU A 62 -11.61 0.50 -10.08
CA LEU A 62 -11.57 -0.97 -10.00
C LEU A 62 -10.40 -1.56 -10.79
N PHE A 63 -10.14 -1.05 -12.00
CA PHE A 63 -8.98 -1.45 -12.78
C PHE A 63 -7.67 -1.16 -12.01
N SER A 64 -7.59 -0.02 -11.33
CA SER A 64 -6.44 0.36 -10.51
C SER A 64 -6.24 -0.56 -9.31
N VAL A 65 -7.32 -1.03 -8.67
CA VAL A 65 -7.25 -2.07 -7.61
C VAL A 65 -6.64 -3.35 -8.16
N VAL A 66 -7.08 -3.80 -9.35
CA VAL A 66 -6.55 -5.01 -9.99
C VAL A 66 -5.07 -4.86 -10.34
N ILE A 67 -4.67 -3.70 -10.87
CA ILE A 67 -3.26 -3.39 -11.17
C ILE A 67 -2.41 -3.38 -9.91
N ALA A 68 -2.87 -2.73 -8.83
CA ALA A 68 -2.17 -2.71 -7.56
C ALA A 68 -1.99 -4.13 -6.97
N MET A 69 -3.04 -4.94 -6.98
CA MET A 69 -2.98 -6.33 -6.52
C MET A 69 -2.06 -7.18 -7.38
N ARG A 70 -2.11 -7.02 -8.72
CA ARG A 70 -1.19 -7.69 -9.65
C ARG A 70 0.26 -7.32 -9.39
N ALA A 71 0.55 -6.04 -9.17
CA ALA A 71 1.89 -5.56 -8.84
C ALA A 71 2.39 -6.20 -7.54
N LEU A 72 1.56 -6.23 -6.49
CA LEU A 72 1.90 -6.89 -5.23
C LEU A 72 2.17 -8.39 -5.42
N ILE A 73 1.32 -9.10 -6.16
CA ILE A 73 1.50 -10.54 -6.46
C ILE A 73 2.81 -10.76 -7.24
N ARG A 74 3.13 -9.93 -8.23
CA ARG A 74 4.38 -10.02 -8.99
C ARG A 74 5.60 -9.80 -8.09
N THR A 75 5.56 -8.81 -7.19
CA THR A 75 6.67 -8.58 -6.25
C THR A 75 6.87 -9.74 -5.28
N TYR A 76 5.77 -10.40 -4.86
CA TYR A 76 5.80 -11.58 -4.02
C TYR A 76 6.35 -12.81 -4.76
N ALA A 77 5.85 -13.07 -5.97
CA ALA A 77 6.22 -14.24 -6.78
C ALA A 77 7.63 -14.17 -7.38
N ASP A 78 8.22 -12.97 -7.38
CA ASP A 78 9.54 -12.73 -7.92
C ASP A 78 10.63 -13.63 -7.28
N ARG A 79 11.51 -14.16 -8.12
CA ARG A 79 12.55 -15.11 -7.71
C ARG A 79 13.56 -14.51 -6.74
N SER A 80 13.76 -13.20 -6.78
CA SER A 80 14.66 -12.50 -5.86
C SER A 80 14.12 -12.39 -4.42
N THR A 81 12.84 -12.67 -4.18
CA THR A 81 12.29 -12.78 -2.82
C THR A 81 12.78 -14.09 -2.18
N PRO A 82 13.48 -14.06 -1.03
CA PRO A 82 13.90 -15.27 -0.32
C PRO A 82 12.73 -16.23 -0.06
N GLY A 83 12.96 -17.53 -0.16
CA GLY A 83 11.91 -18.54 0.06
C GLY A 83 11.27 -18.45 1.45
N VAL A 84 12.05 -18.12 2.46
CA VAL A 84 11.58 -17.91 3.85
C VAL A 84 10.61 -16.72 3.93
N GLU A 85 10.88 -15.62 3.22
CA GLU A 85 9.98 -14.46 3.18
C GLU A 85 8.65 -14.84 2.53
N ARG A 86 8.66 -15.69 1.48
CA ARG A 86 7.44 -16.16 0.83
C ARG A 86 6.61 -17.07 1.73
N GLN A 87 7.25 -18.03 2.41
CA GLN A 87 6.58 -18.92 3.36
C GLN A 87 5.96 -18.13 4.52
N LEU A 88 6.68 -17.15 5.05
CA LEU A 88 6.19 -16.28 6.12
C LEU A 88 5.00 -15.42 5.66
N SER A 89 5.07 -14.84 4.45
CA SER A 89 3.95 -14.12 3.84
C SER A 89 2.71 -15.00 3.67
N PHE A 90 2.87 -16.26 3.26
CA PHE A 90 1.75 -17.20 3.14
C PHE A 90 1.15 -17.53 4.51
N LEU A 91 1.99 -17.83 5.51
CA LEU A 91 1.55 -18.08 6.88
C LEU A 91 0.81 -16.89 7.47
N ILE A 92 1.35 -15.68 7.31
CA ILE A 92 0.72 -14.46 7.79
C ILE A 92 -0.57 -14.18 7.04
N GLY A 93 -0.64 -14.43 5.73
CA GLY A 93 -1.89 -14.33 4.97
C GLY A 93 -2.97 -15.28 5.50
N PHE A 94 -2.60 -16.51 5.87
CA PHE A 94 -3.52 -17.48 6.48
C PHE A 94 -3.98 -17.06 7.89
N LEU A 95 -3.05 -16.63 8.75
CA LEU A 95 -3.39 -16.12 10.08
C LEU A 95 -4.25 -14.85 10.01
N ALA A 96 -3.95 -13.97 9.05
CA ALA A 96 -4.72 -12.77 8.78
C ALA A 96 -6.11 -13.11 8.24
N TRP A 97 -6.26 -14.15 7.40
CA TRP A 97 -7.58 -14.62 6.99
C TRP A 97 -8.43 -15.10 8.18
N ILE A 98 -7.82 -15.86 9.12
CA ILE A 98 -8.49 -16.26 10.37
C ILE A 98 -8.90 -15.02 11.16
N ALA A 99 -7.97 -14.09 11.40
CA ALA A 99 -8.24 -12.85 12.13
C ALA A 99 -9.30 -11.98 11.44
N SER A 100 -9.24 -11.86 10.11
CA SER A 100 -10.22 -11.14 9.29
C SER A 100 -11.60 -11.78 9.41
N THR A 101 -11.67 -13.12 9.43
CA THR A 101 -12.93 -13.86 9.66
C THR A 101 -13.49 -13.50 11.04
N PHE A 102 -12.65 -13.46 12.08
CA PHE A 102 -13.09 -13.04 13.40
C PHE A 102 -13.58 -11.59 13.42
N ILE A 103 -12.86 -10.66 12.80
CA ILE A 103 -13.25 -9.25 12.72
C ILE A 103 -14.57 -9.10 11.98
N VAL A 104 -14.70 -9.73 10.81
CA VAL A 104 -15.89 -9.62 9.96
C VAL A 104 -17.16 -10.09 10.69
N PHE A 105 -17.09 -11.21 11.43
CA PHE A 105 -18.27 -11.83 12.03
C PHE A 105 -18.51 -11.48 13.50
N PHE A 106 -17.49 -11.07 14.24
CA PHE A 106 -17.58 -10.84 15.69
C PHE A 106 -17.20 -9.42 16.12
N ALA A 107 -16.62 -8.58 15.24
CA ALA A 107 -16.38 -7.19 15.63
C ALA A 107 -17.73 -6.48 15.86
N PRO A 108 -17.85 -5.69 16.93
CA PRO A 108 -19.05 -4.91 17.16
C PRO A 108 -19.17 -3.83 16.08
N SER A 109 -20.41 -3.48 15.73
CA SER A 109 -20.70 -2.40 14.77
C SER A 109 -20.16 -1.04 15.21
N SER A 110 -19.86 -0.87 16.50
CA SER A 110 -19.21 0.31 17.04
C SER A 110 -17.72 0.41 16.66
N ALA A 111 -17.07 -0.72 16.33
CA ALA A 111 -15.65 -0.77 15.95
C ALA A 111 -15.47 -0.69 14.43
N VAL A 112 -16.27 -1.45 13.67
CA VAL A 112 -16.23 -1.44 12.19
C VAL A 112 -17.60 -1.78 11.64
N VAL A 113 -18.04 -1.06 10.61
CA VAL A 113 -19.30 -1.35 9.90
C VAL A 113 -18.98 -1.76 8.48
N PHE A 114 -19.39 -2.98 8.14
CA PHE A 114 -19.38 -3.49 6.78
C PHE A 114 -20.81 -3.91 6.44
N ASN A 115 -21.40 -3.35 5.39
CA ASN A 115 -22.82 -3.53 5.09
C ASN A 115 -23.10 -4.83 4.32
N TYR A 116 -22.79 -5.99 4.90
CA TYR A 116 -22.88 -7.29 4.21
C TYR A 116 -24.28 -7.67 3.74
N SER A 117 -25.33 -7.27 4.49
CA SER A 117 -26.72 -7.53 4.13
C SER A 117 -27.12 -6.73 2.89
N LEU A 118 -26.76 -5.45 2.85
CA LEU A 118 -27.01 -4.56 1.72
C LEU A 118 -26.32 -5.09 0.46
N VAL A 119 -25.04 -5.45 0.56
CA VAL A 119 -24.27 -6.04 -0.55
C VAL A 119 -24.91 -7.35 -1.03
N ALA A 120 -25.34 -8.22 -0.12
CA ALA A 120 -25.99 -9.48 -0.47
C ALA A 120 -27.33 -9.25 -1.19
N ASP A 121 -28.15 -8.32 -0.70
CA ASP A 121 -29.45 -8.00 -1.29
C ASP A 121 -29.29 -7.36 -2.67
N ASP A 122 -28.31 -6.48 -2.86
CA ASP A 122 -28.03 -5.85 -4.16
C ASP A 122 -27.50 -6.86 -5.19
N ILE A 123 -26.65 -7.81 -4.77
CA ILE A 123 -26.20 -8.90 -5.64
C ILE A 123 -27.39 -9.80 -6.02
N ASN A 124 -28.25 -10.15 -5.06
CA ASN A 124 -29.43 -10.95 -5.33
C ASN A 124 -30.39 -10.24 -6.29
N ALA A 125 -30.60 -8.93 -6.11
CA ALA A 125 -31.40 -8.11 -7.00
C ALA A 125 -30.83 -8.17 -8.42
N ALA A 126 -29.53 -7.91 -8.59
CA ALA A 126 -28.84 -7.93 -9.88
C ALA A 126 -28.89 -9.32 -10.56
N LEU A 127 -28.70 -10.40 -9.79
CA LEU A 127 -28.81 -11.77 -10.30
C LEU A 127 -30.24 -12.10 -10.75
N SER A 128 -31.25 -11.64 -10.01
CA SER A 128 -32.65 -11.88 -10.34
C SER A 128 -33.08 -11.19 -11.65
N THR A 129 -32.60 -9.96 -11.88
CA THR A 129 -32.84 -9.22 -13.13
C THR A 129 -32.06 -9.82 -14.30
N ALA A 130 -30.79 -10.17 -14.11
CA ALA A 130 -29.96 -10.74 -15.17
C ALA A 130 -30.44 -12.13 -15.62
N ALA A 131 -30.96 -12.94 -14.69
CA ALA A 131 -31.38 -14.31 -14.95
C ALA A 131 -32.86 -14.48 -15.34
N GLY A 132 -33.61 -13.38 -15.47
CA GLY A 132 -35.05 -13.44 -15.75
C GLY A 132 -35.84 -14.26 -14.72
N GLY A 133 -35.39 -14.29 -13.46
CA GLY A 133 -36.02 -15.05 -12.38
C GLY A 133 -35.78 -16.57 -12.37
N LEU A 134 -34.93 -17.13 -13.26
CA LEU A 134 -34.66 -18.58 -13.33
C LEU A 134 -33.62 -19.10 -12.33
N ILE A 135 -32.83 -18.22 -11.72
CA ILE A 135 -31.77 -18.60 -10.76
C ILE A 135 -32.28 -18.49 -9.33
N THR A 136 -32.33 -19.61 -8.62
CA THR A 136 -32.71 -19.71 -7.19
C THR A 136 -31.52 -19.51 -6.24
N LEU A 137 -30.33 -19.23 -6.78
CA LEU A 137 -29.09 -19.15 -6.02
C LEU A 137 -29.02 -17.80 -5.29
N ARG A 138 -29.32 -17.83 -3.99
CA ARG A 138 -29.36 -16.64 -3.14
C ARG A 138 -28.03 -16.45 -2.40
N VAL A 139 -27.36 -15.33 -2.68
CA VAL A 139 -26.19 -14.87 -1.93
C VAL A 139 -26.65 -14.43 -0.55
N LYS A 140 -26.22 -15.17 0.48
CA LYS A 140 -26.40 -14.78 1.89
C LYS A 140 -25.29 -13.83 2.34
N ALA A 141 -25.59 -12.96 3.32
CA ALA A 141 -24.60 -12.09 3.99
C ALA A 141 -23.35 -12.85 4.48
N LEU A 142 -23.50 -14.12 4.89
CA LEU A 142 -22.39 -15.00 5.26
C LEU A 142 -21.35 -15.15 4.13
N HIS A 143 -21.78 -15.30 2.88
CA HIS A 143 -20.87 -15.46 1.73
C HIS A 143 -20.11 -14.15 1.44
N VAL A 144 -20.80 -13.01 1.59
CA VAL A 144 -20.17 -11.68 1.44
C VAL A 144 -19.12 -11.47 2.54
N GLY A 145 -19.47 -11.74 3.79
CA GLY A 145 -18.53 -11.65 4.91
C GLY A 145 -17.31 -12.56 4.71
N LEU A 146 -17.50 -13.81 4.30
CA LEU A 146 -16.38 -14.72 4.01
C LEU A 146 -15.49 -14.19 2.88
N THR A 147 -16.08 -13.60 1.85
CA THR A 147 -15.34 -12.98 0.74
C THR A 147 -14.49 -11.82 1.22
N PHE A 148 -15.05 -10.95 2.08
CA PHE A 148 -14.32 -9.83 2.68
C PHE A 148 -13.18 -10.32 3.57
N ALA A 149 -13.38 -11.41 4.32
CA ALA A 149 -12.33 -12.03 5.11
C ALA A 149 -11.19 -12.58 4.23
N VAL A 150 -11.51 -13.18 3.07
CA VAL A 150 -10.51 -13.63 2.09
C VAL A 150 -9.72 -12.45 1.54
N PHE A 151 -10.36 -11.32 1.23
CA PHE A 151 -9.66 -10.10 0.84
C PHE A 151 -8.70 -9.62 1.93
N GLY A 152 -9.13 -9.60 3.19
CA GLY A 152 -8.26 -9.23 4.32
C GLY A 152 -7.01 -10.10 4.43
N GLY A 153 -7.16 -11.44 4.35
CA GLY A 153 -6.04 -12.37 4.36
C GLY A 153 -5.10 -12.22 3.15
N ALA A 154 -5.65 -12.04 1.96
CA ALA A 154 -4.87 -11.84 0.74
C ALA A 154 -4.04 -10.55 0.80
N VAL A 155 -4.67 -9.43 1.19
CA VAL A 155 -4.02 -8.13 1.34
C VAL A 155 -2.90 -8.20 2.39
N ALA A 156 -3.15 -8.84 3.53
CA ALA A 156 -2.14 -8.98 4.58
C ALA A 156 -0.88 -9.72 4.12
N GLY A 157 -1.04 -10.87 3.45
CA GLY A 157 0.09 -11.67 2.98
C GLY A 157 0.91 -10.95 1.91
N LEU A 158 0.24 -10.19 1.04
CA LEU A 158 0.85 -9.42 -0.05
C LEU A 158 1.58 -8.17 0.44
N ILE A 159 1.04 -7.48 1.44
CA ILE A 159 1.60 -6.22 1.96
C ILE A 159 2.71 -6.45 2.99
N LEU A 160 2.82 -7.62 3.61
CA LEU A 160 3.85 -7.92 4.61
C LEU A 160 5.28 -7.57 4.13
N SER A 161 5.68 -8.06 2.96
CA SER A 161 7.00 -7.82 2.38
C SER A 161 7.25 -6.32 2.15
N ALA A 162 6.23 -5.62 1.67
CA ALA A 162 6.26 -4.18 1.48
C ALA A 162 6.41 -3.44 2.82
N ALA A 163 5.57 -3.76 3.80
CA ALA A 163 5.59 -3.15 5.13
C ALA A 163 6.95 -3.32 5.83
N ALA A 164 7.52 -4.54 5.81
CA ALA A 164 8.82 -4.80 6.42
C ALA A 164 9.95 -3.95 5.79
N ARG A 165 9.95 -3.81 4.46
CA ARG A 165 10.96 -3.02 3.74
C ARG A 165 10.75 -1.53 3.93
N MET A 166 9.50 -1.07 3.90
CA MET A 166 9.14 0.31 4.21
C MET A 166 9.60 0.71 5.61
N VAL A 167 9.37 -0.15 6.61
CA VAL A 167 9.84 0.06 7.98
C VAL A 167 11.36 0.14 8.04
N LYS A 168 12.08 -0.79 7.40
CA LYS A 168 13.55 -0.75 7.37
C LYS A 168 14.09 0.52 6.70
N SER A 169 13.49 0.95 5.60
CA SER A 169 13.85 2.21 4.94
C SER A 169 13.51 3.42 5.83
N TYR A 170 12.39 3.36 6.56
CA TYR A 170 11.96 4.41 7.48
C TYR A 170 12.91 4.57 8.66
N THR A 171 13.32 3.47 9.30
CA THR A 171 14.26 3.51 10.44
C THR A 171 15.58 4.12 10.00
N LEU A 172 16.12 3.68 8.86
CA LEU A 172 17.36 4.24 8.31
C LEU A 172 17.24 5.72 7.97
N PHE A 173 16.09 6.12 7.39
CA PHE A 173 15.83 7.50 7.01
C PHE A 173 15.67 8.44 8.22
N THR A 174 15.14 7.93 9.34
CA THR A 174 14.83 8.74 10.54
C THR A 174 15.92 8.69 11.60
N GLN A 175 16.69 7.60 11.66
CA GLN A 175 17.79 7.36 12.60
C GLN A 175 19.08 7.11 11.83
N LEU A 176 19.41 8.03 10.93
CA LEU A 176 20.65 7.94 10.18
C LEU A 176 21.84 8.13 11.14
N PRO A 177 22.86 7.25 11.12
CA PRO A 177 24.06 7.44 11.93
C PRO A 177 24.75 8.77 11.61
N GLU A 178 25.32 9.42 12.62
CA GLU A 178 25.90 10.77 12.46
C GLU A 178 27.03 10.81 11.42
N TRP A 179 27.88 9.77 11.42
CA TRP A 179 28.96 9.60 10.46
C TRP A 179 28.48 9.36 9.01
N ALA A 180 27.25 8.85 8.84
CA ALA A 180 26.65 8.62 7.53
C ALA A 180 26.01 9.88 6.94
N MET A 181 25.83 10.95 7.73
CA MET A 181 25.18 12.19 7.28
C MET A 181 25.95 12.90 6.16
N GLU A 182 27.26 12.69 6.06
CA GLU A 182 28.11 13.37 5.08
C GLU A 182 27.91 12.88 3.65
N TYR A 183 27.42 11.65 3.46
CA TYR A 183 27.31 11.03 2.12
C TYR A 183 25.95 10.38 1.83
N ALA A 184 25.10 10.12 2.83
CA ALA A 184 23.77 9.57 2.61
C ALA A 184 22.81 10.61 2.00
N GLY A 185 22.09 10.25 0.94
CA GLY A 185 21.15 11.17 0.26
C GLY A 185 19.95 11.56 1.14
N SER A 186 19.59 10.72 2.11
CA SER A 186 18.55 10.96 3.12
C SER A 186 18.88 12.09 4.09
N ALA A 187 20.16 12.36 4.35
CA ALA A 187 20.60 13.43 5.24
C ALA A 187 20.18 14.81 4.71
N GLY A 188 20.40 15.04 3.41
CA GLY A 188 20.08 16.28 2.70
C GLY A 188 18.60 16.47 2.36
N CYS A 189 17.71 15.56 2.78
CA CYS A 189 16.28 15.70 2.51
C CYS A 189 15.67 16.89 3.28
N PRO A 190 14.90 17.77 2.62
CA PRO A 190 14.19 18.87 3.26
C PRO A 190 13.29 18.42 4.42
N HIS A 191 13.12 19.26 5.44
CA HIS A 191 12.28 18.97 6.61
C HIS A 191 10.84 18.58 6.26
N TRP A 192 10.24 19.18 5.22
CA TRP A 192 8.88 18.85 4.79
C TRP A 192 8.77 17.40 4.28
N ARG A 193 9.81 16.87 3.61
CA ARG A 193 9.83 15.45 3.19
C ARG A 193 9.96 14.52 4.38
N LYS A 194 10.74 14.91 5.40
CA LYS A 194 10.84 14.16 6.66
C LYS A 194 9.50 14.13 7.40
N PHE A 195 8.78 15.25 7.40
CA PHE A 195 7.42 15.31 7.93
C PHE A 195 6.48 14.37 7.18
N ILE A 196 6.47 14.43 5.84
CA ILE A 196 5.64 13.53 5.02
C ILE A 196 5.93 12.07 5.32
N VAL A 197 7.20 11.65 5.34
CA VAL A 197 7.54 10.26 5.63
C VAL A 197 7.00 9.81 6.99
N ARG A 198 7.06 10.66 8.03
CA ARG A 198 6.46 10.35 9.34
C ARG A 198 4.94 10.26 9.26
N THR A 199 4.29 11.17 8.55
CA THR A 199 2.84 11.15 8.40
C THR A 199 2.37 9.94 7.59
N SER A 200 3.15 9.43 6.63
CA SER A 200 2.80 8.21 5.87
C SER A 200 2.63 6.96 6.73
N PHE A 201 3.33 6.87 7.87
CA PHE A 201 3.17 5.76 8.83
C PHE A 201 2.09 6.04 9.89
N ALA A 202 1.81 7.30 10.20
CA ALA A 202 0.78 7.69 11.16
C ALA A 202 -0.63 7.74 10.55
N LEU A 203 -0.76 8.15 9.28
CA LEU A 203 -2.04 8.34 8.61
C LEU A 203 -2.87 7.05 8.50
N PRO A 204 -2.31 5.87 8.18
CA PRO A 204 -3.08 4.63 8.19
C PRO A 204 -3.72 4.32 9.55
N LEU A 205 -3.06 4.66 10.67
CA LEU A 205 -3.65 4.53 12.01
C LEU A 205 -4.82 5.50 12.19
N LEU A 206 -4.66 6.76 11.78
CA LEU A 206 -5.74 7.74 11.83
C LEU A 206 -6.92 7.32 10.95
N THR A 207 -6.66 6.73 9.78
CA THR A 207 -7.70 6.18 8.91
C THR A 207 -8.49 5.06 9.59
N LEU A 208 -7.85 4.18 10.36
CA LEU A 208 -8.55 3.16 11.16
C LEU A 208 -9.43 3.78 12.24
N VAL A 209 -8.95 4.84 12.91
CA VAL A 209 -9.72 5.59 13.91
C VAL A 209 -10.93 6.26 13.28
N VAL A 210 -10.77 6.92 12.13
CA VAL A 210 -11.86 7.56 11.39
C VAL A 210 -12.88 6.55 10.87
N SER A 211 -12.44 5.33 10.56
CA SER A 211 -13.30 4.24 10.12
C SER A 211 -14.10 3.60 11.26
N ALA A 212 -13.78 3.90 12.53
CA ALA A 212 -14.45 3.32 13.69
C ALA A 212 -15.59 4.24 14.16
N PRO A 213 -16.86 3.81 14.07
CA PRO A 213 -17.99 4.69 14.40
C PRO A 213 -17.95 5.25 15.81
N SER A 214 -17.60 4.42 16.80
CA SER A 214 -17.49 4.83 18.21
C SER A 214 -16.43 5.89 18.48
N MET A 215 -15.44 6.03 17.60
CA MET A 215 -14.33 6.97 17.79
C MET A 215 -14.59 8.32 17.13
N VAL A 216 -15.37 8.36 16.04
CA VAL A 216 -15.57 9.58 15.24
C VAL A 216 -17.04 9.85 14.92
N SER A 217 -17.76 8.93 14.27
CA SER A 217 -19.11 9.24 13.78
C SER A 217 -20.15 9.36 14.90
N GLU A 218 -20.12 8.49 15.91
CA GLU A 218 -21.05 8.54 17.04
C GLU A 218 -20.81 9.76 17.95
N PRO A 219 -19.56 10.06 18.39
CA PRO A 219 -19.31 11.22 19.26
C PRO A 219 -19.59 12.56 18.59
N LEU A 220 -19.38 12.66 17.28
CA LEU A 220 -19.59 13.89 16.50
C LEU A 220 -20.99 13.96 15.87
N GLY A 221 -21.83 12.93 16.01
CA GLY A 221 -23.17 12.88 15.42
C GLY A 221 -23.18 12.97 13.90
N LEU A 222 -22.17 12.40 13.23
CA LEU A 222 -22.06 12.44 11.77
C LEU A 222 -23.12 11.55 11.12
N SER A 223 -23.68 12.01 10.00
CA SER A 223 -24.50 11.14 9.14
C SER A 223 -23.64 10.01 8.55
N ALA A 224 -24.29 8.92 8.13
CA ALA A 224 -23.59 7.80 7.49
C ALA A 224 -22.83 8.23 6.22
N GLU A 225 -23.39 9.19 5.47
CA GLU A 225 -22.75 9.78 4.29
C GLU A 225 -21.50 10.58 4.69
N ALA A 226 -21.61 11.47 5.67
CA ALA A 226 -20.47 12.27 6.13
C ALA A 226 -19.35 11.42 6.73
N ALA A 227 -19.70 10.35 7.46
CA ALA A 227 -18.73 9.40 7.99
C ALA A 227 -17.98 8.66 6.86
N ARG A 228 -18.69 8.27 5.79
CA ARG A 228 -18.08 7.62 4.62
C ARG A 228 -17.20 8.57 3.82
N ASP A 229 -17.61 9.82 3.65
CA ASP A 229 -16.81 10.85 2.99
C ASP A 229 -15.55 11.17 3.77
N ALA A 230 -15.64 11.24 5.10
CA ALA A 230 -14.45 11.34 5.96
C ALA A 230 -13.53 10.12 5.77
N GLN A 231 -14.09 8.91 5.78
CA GLN A 231 -13.31 7.69 5.57
C GLN A 231 -12.58 7.69 4.21
N SER A 232 -13.27 8.03 3.13
CA SER A 232 -12.69 8.11 1.79
C SER A 232 -11.60 9.18 1.69
N ALA A 233 -11.80 10.35 2.30
CA ALA A 233 -10.80 11.42 2.37
C ALA A 233 -9.54 10.97 3.12
N PHE A 234 -9.68 10.26 4.24
CA PHE A 234 -8.53 9.73 4.99
C PHE A 234 -7.81 8.61 4.23
N PHE A 235 -8.51 7.78 3.45
CA PHE A 235 -7.84 6.84 2.52
C PHE A 235 -7.03 7.58 1.45
N ALA A 236 -7.58 8.63 0.85
CA ALA A 236 -6.88 9.44 -0.14
C ALA A 236 -5.65 10.17 0.46
N LEU A 237 -5.76 10.71 1.67
CA LEU A 237 -4.65 11.32 2.40
C LEU A 237 -3.54 10.31 2.70
N SER A 238 -3.91 9.12 3.19
CA SER A 238 -2.96 8.02 3.41
C SER A 238 -2.25 7.61 2.12
N ALA A 239 -3.00 7.46 1.02
CA ALA A 239 -2.43 7.14 -0.29
C ALA A 239 -1.46 8.23 -0.79
N PHE A 240 -1.84 9.51 -0.67
CA PHE A 240 -1.00 10.63 -1.07
C PHE A 240 0.31 10.67 -0.26
N ALA A 241 0.23 10.50 1.06
CA ALA A 241 1.41 10.44 1.91
C ALA A 241 2.30 9.24 1.57
N LEU A 242 1.73 8.09 1.23
CA LEU A 242 2.50 6.91 0.81
C LEU A 242 3.17 7.14 -0.55
N PHE A 243 2.47 7.66 -1.55
CA PHE A 243 3.04 7.99 -2.87
C PHE A 243 4.18 8.99 -2.77
N THR A 244 4.00 10.07 -1.99
CA THR A 244 5.05 11.07 -1.78
C THR A 244 6.23 10.53 -0.98
N SER A 245 6.03 9.48 -0.19
CA SER A 245 7.10 8.77 0.52
C SER A 245 7.88 7.75 -0.32
N VAL A 246 7.41 7.38 -1.53
CA VAL A 246 8.10 6.41 -2.40
C VAL A 246 9.54 6.83 -2.68
N GLN A 247 9.75 8.08 -3.09
CA GLN A 247 11.09 8.59 -3.40
C GLN A 247 12.02 8.57 -2.17
N PRO A 248 11.69 9.18 -1.01
CA PRO A 248 12.58 9.18 0.15
C PRO A 248 12.82 7.78 0.72
N LEU A 249 11.82 6.89 0.72
CA LEU A 249 12.01 5.51 1.20
C LEU A 249 12.88 4.67 0.25
N THR A 250 12.76 4.89 -1.06
CA THR A 250 13.63 4.27 -2.06
C THR A 250 15.06 4.81 -1.97
N GLN A 251 15.23 6.11 -1.72
CA GLN A 251 16.54 6.70 -1.46
C GLN A 251 17.19 6.11 -0.20
N ALA A 252 16.44 5.97 0.89
CA ALA A 252 16.93 5.34 2.10
C ALA A 252 17.37 3.90 1.86
N PHE A 253 16.64 3.14 1.03
CA PHE A 253 17.06 1.79 0.63
C PHE A 253 18.41 1.79 -0.08
N LEU A 254 18.65 2.75 -0.98
CA LEU A 254 19.95 2.90 -1.67
C LEU A 254 21.05 3.32 -0.69
N ASP A 255 20.75 4.24 0.23
CA ASP A 255 21.67 4.66 1.28
C ASP A 255 22.09 3.49 2.18
N SER A 256 21.20 2.50 2.41
CA SER A 256 21.55 1.27 3.13
C SER A 256 22.68 0.50 2.47
N GLY A 257 22.71 0.45 1.13
CA GLY A 257 23.79 -0.16 0.37
C GLY A 257 25.12 0.57 0.55
N LEU A 258 25.08 1.91 0.53
CA LEU A 258 26.27 2.76 0.75
C LEU A 258 26.80 2.66 2.18
N ILE A 259 25.92 2.65 3.18
CA ILE A 259 26.28 2.50 4.59
C ILE A 259 26.95 1.15 4.81
N THR A 260 26.37 0.06 4.29
CA THR A 260 26.97 -1.28 4.36
C THR A 260 28.35 -1.31 3.72
N TRP A 261 28.53 -0.62 2.59
CA TRP A 261 29.83 -0.51 1.92
C TRP A 261 30.87 0.20 2.80
N TYR A 262 30.51 1.34 3.40
CA TYR A 262 31.40 2.07 4.29
C TYR A 262 31.76 1.27 5.55
N GLU A 263 30.81 0.55 6.15
CA GLU A 263 31.07 -0.30 7.32
C GLU A 263 32.07 -1.42 7.01
N ILE A 264 31.93 -2.09 5.87
CA ILE A 264 32.86 -3.14 5.44
C ILE A 264 34.23 -2.53 5.14
N LYS A 265 34.28 -1.34 4.55
CA LYS A 265 35.55 -0.67 4.25
C LYS A 265 36.31 -0.25 5.51
N GLU A 266 35.63 0.38 6.46
CA GLU A 266 36.25 0.85 7.71
C GLU A 266 36.52 -0.31 8.69
N GLY A 267 35.78 -1.41 8.61
CA GLY A 267 36.02 -2.63 9.38
C GLY A 267 37.15 -3.52 8.85
N SER A 268 37.68 -3.25 7.64
CA SER A 268 38.82 -3.98 7.07
C SER A 268 40.12 -3.68 7.82
N ALA A 269 40.96 -4.70 8.00
CA ALA A 269 42.28 -4.56 8.63
C ALA A 269 43.23 -3.66 7.82
N ASP A 270 43.02 -3.55 6.50
CA ASP A 270 43.70 -2.62 5.62
C ASP A 270 42.65 -1.77 4.89
N LYS A 271 42.58 -0.48 5.26
CA LYS A 271 41.59 0.47 4.76
C LYS A 271 41.80 0.83 3.29
N ASP A 272 43.04 0.70 2.80
CA ASP A 272 43.44 1.06 1.45
C ASP A 272 43.46 -0.15 0.50
N ARG A 273 43.61 -1.36 1.05
CA ARG A 273 43.54 -2.62 0.30
C ARG A 273 42.49 -3.57 0.87
N LEU A 274 41.26 -3.40 0.41
CA LEU A 274 40.21 -4.41 0.54
C LEU A 274 40.68 -5.73 -0.07
N SER A 275 40.50 -6.82 0.67
CA SER A 275 40.72 -8.18 0.18
C SER A 275 39.78 -8.50 -1.00
N GLU A 276 40.16 -9.46 -1.83
CA GLU A 276 39.34 -9.90 -2.98
C GLU A 276 37.94 -10.36 -2.54
N ARG A 277 37.84 -11.02 -1.38
CA ARG A 277 36.58 -11.44 -0.79
C ARG A 277 35.69 -10.26 -0.39
N GLU A 278 36.26 -9.23 0.24
CA GLU A 278 35.49 -8.03 0.63
C GLU A 278 35.03 -7.25 -0.59
N ARG A 279 35.87 -7.12 -1.62
CA ARG A 279 35.48 -6.50 -2.90
C ARG A 279 34.33 -7.24 -3.57
N LEU A 280 34.36 -8.58 -3.58
CA LEU A 280 33.28 -9.41 -4.12
C LEU A 280 31.98 -9.24 -3.32
N VAL A 281 32.06 -9.23 -1.99
CA VAL A 281 30.89 -9.05 -1.11
C VAL A 281 30.27 -7.66 -1.30
N ILE A 282 31.10 -6.61 -1.35
CA ILE A 282 30.67 -5.23 -1.60
C ILE A 282 30.01 -5.11 -2.97
N GLY A 283 30.69 -5.60 -4.03
CA GLY A 283 30.17 -5.55 -5.40
C GLY A 283 28.82 -6.25 -5.50
N HIS A 284 28.74 -7.48 -4.99
CA HIS A 284 27.49 -8.24 -4.97
C HIS A 284 26.37 -7.52 -4.20
N ARG A 285 26.68 -6.89 -3.07
CA ARG A 285 25.70 -6.16 -2.26
C ARG A 285 25.18 -4.90 -2.96
N LEU A 286 26.06 -4.14 -3.59
CA LEU A 286 25.69 -2.93 -4.34
C LEU A 286 24.89 -3.29 -5.59
N ASP A 287 25.28 -4.34 -6.31
CA ASP A 287 24.55 -4.85 -7.46
C ASP A 287 23.14 -5.33 -7.08
N LEU A 288 23.01 -6.08 -5.99
CA LEU A 288 21.70 -6.50 -5.48
C LEU A 288 20.83 -5.30 -5.08
N THR A 289 21.42 -4.29 -4.43
CA THR A 289 20.68 -3.08 -4.02
C THR A 289 20.19 -2.31 -5.25
N ASN A 290 21.04 -2.17 -6.26
CA ASN A 290 20.66 -1.55 -7.54
C ASN A 290 19.58 -2.34 -8.30
N HIS A 291 19.70 -3.66 -8.31
CA HIS A 291 18.77 -4.56 -9.00
C HIS A 291 17.38 -4.54 -8.36
N LEU A 292 17.30 -4.42 -7.03
CA LEU A 292 16.04 -4.46 -6.29
C LEU A 292 15.35 -3.11 -6.13
N VAL A 293 15.95 -2.00 -6.56
CA VAL A 293 15.41 -0.65 -6.31
C VAL A 293 13.98 -0.47 -6.85
N CYS A 294 13.71 -0.95 -8.08
CA CYS A 294 12.38 -0.82 -8.70
C CYS A 294 11.34 -1.68 -7.96
N LYS A 295 11.75 -2.84 -7.44
CA LYS A 295 10.90 -3.69 -6.60
C LYS A 295 10.54 -3.00 -5.28
N VAL A 296 11.51 -2.36 -4.63
CA VAL A 296 11.26 -1.60 -3.39
C VAL A 296 10.34 -0.41 -3.64
N ALA A 297 10.59 0.35 -4.72
CA ALA A 297 9.72 1.45 -5.12
C ALA A 297 8.29 0.97 -5.41
N LEU A 298 8.14 -0.16 -6.11
CA LEU A 298 6.84 -0.77 -6.41
C LEU A 298 6.11 -1.23 -5.15
N GLN A 299 6.83 -1.77 -4.18
CA GLN A 299 6.26 -2.18 -2.89
C GLN A 299 5.79 -1.00 -2.04
N CYS A 300 6.37 0.19 -2.19
CA CYS A 300 5.86 1.42 -1.59
C CYS A 300 4.67 1.99 -2.40
N ALA A 301 4.73 1.93 -3.73
CA ALA A 301 3.75 2.56 -4.62
C ALA A 301 2.44 1.74 -4.76
N ALA A 302 2.51 0.41 -4.78
CA ALA A 302 1.33 -0.43 -4.99
C ALA A 302 0.29 -0.33 -3.85
N PRO A 303 0.67 -0.35 -2.54
CA PRO A 303 -0.27 -0.08 -1.45
C PRO A 303 -0.87 1.33 -1.53
N ALA A 304 -0.08 2.32 -1.98
CA ALA A 304 -0.56 3.68 -2.17
C ALA A 304 -1.62 3.75 -3.28
N LEU A 305 -1.38 3.09 -4.42
CA LEU A 305 -2.35 2.98 -5.50
C LEU A 305 -3.62 2.25 -5.04
N LEU A 306 -3.49 1.19 -4.26
CA LEU A 306 -4.61 0.43 -3.74
C LEU A 306 -5.53 1.31 -2.87
N LEU A 307 -4.96 2.07 -1.94
CA LEU A 307 -5.71 3.01 -1.09
C LEU A 307 -6.34 4.15 -1.89
N LEU A 308 -5.60 4.71 -2.87
CA LEU A 308 -6.11 5.76 -3.75
C LEU A 308 -7.30 5.24 -4.57
N ALA A 309 -7.16 4.08 -5.19
CA ALA A 309 -8.20 3.44 -5.98
C ALA A 309 -9.46 3.17 -5.15
N CYS A 310 -9.30 2.61 -3.94
CA CYS A 310 -10.43 2.38 -3.06
C CYS A 310 -11.09 3.68 -2.59
N SER A 311 -10.31 4.72 -2.29
CA SER A 311 -10.86 6.04 -1.90
C SER A 311 -11.73 6.64 -3.00
N ILE A 312 -11.25 6.61 -4.24
CA ILE A 312 -11.95 7.21 -5.39
C ILE A 312 -13.18 6.38 -5.76
N ALA A 313 -13.10 5.05 -5.68
CA ALA A 313 -14.27 4.19 -5.84
C ALA A 313 -15.36 4.47 -4.80
N MET A 314 -14.98 4.65 -3.52
CA MET A 314 -15.93 4.98 -2.45
C MET A 314 -16.54 6.38 -2.58
N TRP A 315 -15.77 7.33 -3.10
CA TRP A 315 -16.26 8.69 -3.30
C TRP A 315 -17.22 8.80 -4.49
N THR A 316 -16.95 8.04 -5.57
CA THR A 316 -17.69 8.16 -6.84
C THR A 316 -18.83 7.15 -7.02
N TYR A 317 -19.08 6.26 -6.07
CA TYR A 317 -20.08 5.20 -6.27
C TYR A 317 -21.52 5.74 -6.40
N GLY A 318 -21.85 6.86 -5.76
CA GLY A 318 -23.19 7.46 -5.84
C GLY A 318 -23.53 8.03 -7.23
N ASP A 319 -22.51 8.25 -8.05
CA ASP A 319 -22.62 8.84 -9.39
C ASP A 319 -22.69 7.77 -10.50
N MET A 320 -22.65 6.49 -10.12
CA MET A 320 -22.73 5.39 -11.09
C MET A 320 -24.16 5.23 -11.62
N ASP A 321 -24.28 5.19 -12.94
CA ASP A 321 -25.53 4.77 -13.58
C ASP A 321 -25.75 3.27 -13.30
N ALA A 322 -26.71 2.97 -12.41
CA ALA A 322 -27.07 1.60 -12.04
C ALA A 322 -27.53 0.75 -13.25
N SER A 323 -27.94 1.39 -14.34
CA SER A 323 -28.31 0.75 -15.61
C SER A 323 -27.11 0.41 -16.51
N ALA A 324 -25.95 1.04 -16.29
CA ALA A 324 -24.75 0.89 -17.14
C ALA A 324 -23.67 -0.01 -16.51
N SER A 325 -23.79 -0.34 -15.23
CA SER A 325 -22.82 -1.16 -14.49
C SER A 325 -23.30 -2.59 -14.33
N PHE A 326 -22.44 -3.57 -14.65
CA PHE A 326 -22.72 -5.00 -14.42
C PHE A 326 -22.62 -5.38 -12.92
N ILE A 327 -21.95 -4.54 -12.12
CA ILE A 327 -21.73 -4.75 -10.68
C ILE A 327 -22.46 -3.62 -9.94
N PRO A 328 -23.31 -3.91 -8.93
CA PRO A 328 -24.00 -2.87 -8.18
C PRO A 328 -23.00 -1.89 -7.51
N PRO A 329 -23.26 -0.56 -7.53
CA PRO A 329 -22.34 0.42 -6.98
C PRO A 329 -22.01 0.24 -5.50
N SER A 330 -22.98 -0.23 -4.71
CA SER A 330 -22.81 -0.58 -3.30
C SER A 330 -21.79 -1.70 -3.07
N VAL A 331 -21.79 -2.72 -3.95
CA VAL A 331 -20.83 -3.83 -3.90
C VAL A 331 -19.42 -3.30 -4.10
N ILE A 332 -19.23 -2.37 -5.03
CA ILE A 332 -17.95 -1.73 -5.32
C ILE A 332 -17.48 -0.92 -4.10
N ALA A 333 -18.35 -0.05 -3.59
CA ALA A 333 -18.04 0.83 -2.46
C ALA A 333 -17.64 0.05 -1.21
N GLU A 334 -18.44 -0.94 -0.82
CA GLU A 334 -18.22 -1.75 0.39
C GLU A 334 -17.00 -2.67 0.24
N SER A 335 -16.78 -3.24 -0.94
CA SER A 335 -15.58 -4.05 -1.21
C SER A 335 -14.31 -3.19 -1.16
N CYS A 336 -14.34 -1.99 -1.73
CA CYS A 336 -13.21 -1.05 -1.67
C CYS A 336 -12.97 -0.54 -0.24
N ALA A 337 -14.02 -0.22 0.52
CA ALA A 337 -13.91 0.13 1.93
C ALA A 337 -13.26 -0.99 2.73
N CYS A 338 -13.69 -2.23 2.52
CA CYS A 338 -13.12 -3.42 3.14
C CYS A 338 -11.64 -3.61 2.78
N ILE A 339 -11.28 -3.58 1.50
CA ILE A 339 -9.90 -3.76 1.02
C ILE A 339 -8.99 -2.67 1.59
N ALA A 340 -9.43 -1.40 1.55
CA ALA A 340 -8.65 -0.28 2.06
C ALA A 340 -8.49 -0.34 3.58
N TRP A 341 -9.56 -0.68 4.31
CA TRP A 341 -9.51 -0.82 5.76
C TRP A 341 -8.54 -1.93 6.19
N PHE A 342 -8.61 -3.11 5.56
CA PHE A 342 -7.66 -4.19 5.84
C PHE A 342 -6.23 -3.85 5.41
N THR A 343 -6.06 -3.08 4.33
CA THR A 343 -4.76 -2.56 3.91
C THR A 343 -4.13 -1.68 5.00
N CYS A 344 -4.91 -0.78 5.59
CA CYS A 344 -4.47 0.04 6.72
C CYS A 344 -4.19 -0.82 7.97
N LEU A 345 -5.11 -1.70 8.35
CA LEU A 345 -4.98 -2.54 9.55
C LEU A 345 -3.72 -3.40 9.49
N TYR A 346 -3.59 -4.21 8.44
CA TYR A 346 -2.47 -5.13 8.32
C TYR A 346 -1.17 -4.40 7.96
N GLY A 347 -1.23 -3.26 7.28
CA GLY A 347 -0.08 -2.38 7.12
C GLY A 347 0.47 -1.87 8.46
N CYS A 348 -0.41 -1.43 9.37
CA CYS A 348 -0.03 -0.99 10.71
C CYS A 348 0.49 -2.15 11.57
N LEU A 349 -0.17 -3.31 11.56
CA LEU A 349 0.25 -4.48 12.32
C LEU A 349 1.60 -5.03 11.83
N ALA A 350 1.75 -5.23 10.52
CA ALA A 350 3.01 -5.67 9.93
C ALA A 350 4.12 -4.65 10.17
N GLY A 351 3.80 -3.35 10.08
CA GLY A 351 4.73 -2.27 10.38
C GLY A 351 5.21 -2.29 11.83
N GLY A 352 4.28 -2.46 12.78
CA GLY A 352 4.58 -2.56 14.21
C GLY A 352 5.44 -3.79 14.53
N VAL A 353 5.09 -4.95 14.00
CA VAL A 353 5.89 -6.18 14.17
C VAL A 353 7.29 -6.01 13.58
N ALA A 354 7.39 -5.44 12.38
CA ALA A 354 8.69 -5.18 11.75
C ALA A 354 9.54 -4.22 12.59
N MET A 355 8.95 -3.17 13.18
CA MET A 355 9.66 -2.26 14.08
C MET A 355 10.20 -2.98 15.31
N VAL A 356 9.39 -3.82 15.97
CA VAL A 356 9.81 -4.58 17.15
C VAL A 356 10.94 -5.56 16.83
N VAL A 357 10.87 -6.22 15.66
CA VAL A 357 11.89 -7.19 15.23
C VAL A 357 13.19 -6.50 14.80
N ILE A 358 13.10 -5.36 14.11
CA ILE A 358 14.27 -4.63 13.59
C ILE A 358 14.95 -3.82 14.71
N GLN A 359 14.19 -3.33 15.68
CA GLN A 359 14.69 -2.49 16.78
C GLN A 359 14.15 -2.95 18.14
N PRO A 360 14.55 -4.15 18.62
CA PRO A 360 14.08 -4.65 19.91
C PRO A 360 14.48 -3.69 21.05
N GLU A 361 15.66 -3.09 20.97
CA GLU A 361 16.19 -2.17 21.97
C GLU A 361 15.36 -0.87 22.06
N ALA A 362 14.87 -0.33 20.94
CA ALA A 362 14.04 0.88 20.95
C ALA A 362 12.65 0.66 21.58
N PHE A 363 12.16 -0.59 21.60
CA PHE A 363 10.86 -0.95 22.15
C PHE A 363 10.93 -1.41 23.60
N PHE A 364 12.01 -2.09 24.00
CA PHE A 364 12.19 -2.62 25.36
C PHE A 364 13.06 -1.75 26.29
N ALA A 365 13.69 -0.67 25.80
CA ALA A 365 14.49 0.25 26.61
C ALA A 365 13.67 1.35 27.33
N ARG A 366 12.42 1.08 27.69
CA ARG A 366 11.63 1.94 28.60
C ARG A 366 11.31 1.22 29.89
#